data_AF-A0A2V3ZIP2-F1
#
_entry.id   AF-A0A2V3ZIP2-F1
#
_cell.length_a   1.000
_cell.length_b   1.000
_cell.length_c   1.000
_cell.angle_alpha   90.00
_cell.angle_beta   90.00
_cell.angle_gamma   90.00
#
_symmetry.space_group_name_H-M   'P 1'
#
loop_
_entity.id
_entity.type
_entity.pdbx_description
1 polymer ?
#
loop_
_entity_poly.entity_id
_entity_poly.type
_entity_poly.pdbx_seq_one_letter_code
_entity_poly.pdbx_strand_id
1 'polypeptide(L)'
;ILYRGNHQSRVFEKMLMQNRIPYKISGGTSFFSRPEIKDLLAYLRVLTNPDDDSAFLRIVNTPKREIGSATLQKLGEWAMTRNKSLFTASFDMGLSQTLTGR
;
A
#
# COMPACT_ATOMS: atom_id res chain seq x y z
N ILE A 1 -22.60 14.99 -19.72
CA ILE A 1 -23.76 14.16 -19.30
C ILE A 1 -23.77 14.16 -17.78
N LEU A 2 -24.86 14.58 -17.15
CA LEU A 2 -25.03 14.52 -15.69
C LEU A 2 -25.91 13.32 -15.34
N TYR A 3 -25.51 12.56 -14.33
CA TYR A 3 -26.21 11.36 -13.85
C TYR A 3 -26.10 11.30 -12.32
N ARG A 4 -26.96 10.51 -11.67
CA ARG A 4 -27.13 10.52 -10.21
C ARG A 4 -26.08 9.69 -9.48
N GLY A 5 -25.56 8.63 -10.09
CA GLY A 5 -24.57 7.75 -9.46
C GLY A 5 -23.45 7.32 -10.40
N ASN A 6 -22.24 7.17 -9.88
CA ASN A 6 -21.05 6.81 -10.66
C ASN A 6 -21.19 5.49 -11.43
N HIS A 7 -21.96 4.53 -10.94
CA HIS A 7 -22.21 3.28 -11.66
C HIS A 7 -22.94 3.49 -13.00
N GLN A 8 -23.66 4.60 -13.16
CA GLN A 8 -24.39 4.95 -14.38
C GLN A 8 -23.44 5.46 -15.48
N SER A 9 -22.22 5.90 -15.14
CA SER A 9 -21.24 6.41 -16.11
C SER A 9 -20.87 5.35 -17.14
N ARG A 10 -20.75 4.08 -16.71
CA ARG A 10 -20.22 2.97 -17.51
C ARG A 10 -20.99 2.72 -18.81
N VAL A 11 -22.31 2.92 -18.80
CA VAL A 11 -23.15 2.74 -20.00
C VAL A 11 -22.86 3.85 -21.02
N PHE A 12 -22.76 5.10 -20.56
CA PHE A 12 -22.41 6.24 -21.41
C PHE A 12 -20.99 6.12 -21.96
N GLU A 13 -20.02 5.75 -21.13
CA GLU A 13 -18.63 5.53 -21.54
C GLU A 13 -18.53 4.50 -22.68
N LYS A 14 -19.24 3.38 -22.55
CA LYS A 14 -19.23 2.32 -23.58
C LYS A 14 -19.77 2.83 -24.91
N MET A 15 -20.88 3.57 -24.89
CA MET A 15 -21.50 4.12 -26.11
C MET A 15 -20.65 5.22 -26.73
N LEU A 16 -20.09 6.13 -25.94
CA LEU A 16 -19.21 7.20 -26.43
C LEU A 16 -17.92 6.61 -27.03
N MET A 17 -17.36 5.57 -26.40
CA MET A 17 -16.20 4.84 -26.92
C MET A 17 -16.49 4.15 -28.25
N GLN A 18 -17.65 3.47 -28.38
CA GLN A 18 -18.05 2.81 -29.63
C GLN A 18 -18.21 3.81 -30.78
N ASN A 19 -18.72 5.00 -30.50
CA ASN A 19 -18.87 6.08 -31.48
C ASN A 19 -17.60 6.94 -31.65
N ARG A 20 -16.49 6.57 -30.99
CA ARG A 20 -15.22 7.32 -31.00
C ARG A 20 -15.37 8.79 -30.61
N ILE A 21 -16.32 9.09 -29.73
CA ILE A 21 -16.55 10.44 -29.21
C ILE A 21 -15.62 10.64 -28.00
N PRO A 22 -14.69 11.60 -28.01
CA PRO A 22 -13.84 11.89 -26.86
C PRO A 22 -14.68 12.32 -25.65
N TYR A 23 -14.38 11.75 -24.48
CA TYR A 23 -15.08 12.08 -23.24
C TYR A 23 -14.13 12.09 -22.05
N LYS A 24 -14.53 12.79 -20.97
CA LYS A 24 -13.81 12.82 -19.70
C LYS A 24 -14.80 12.54 -18.57
N ILE A 25 -14.45 11.59 -17.71
CA ILE A 25 -15.25 11.25 -16.53
C ILE A 25 -14.80 12.13 -15.37
N SER A 26 -15.76 12.69 -14.66
CA SER A 26 -15.52 13.39 -13.39
C SER A 26 -16.04 12.51 -12.25
N GLY A 27 -15.24 12.28 -11.21
CA GLY A 27 -15.67 11.55 -10.02
C GLY A 27 -15.63 10.01 -10.08
N GLY A 28 -14.83 9.42 -10.97
CA GLY A 28 -14.57 7.97 -11.00
C GLY A 28 -13.68 7.48 -9.85
N THR A 29 -13.01 6.34 -10.04
CA THR A 29 -12.01 5.86 -9.06
C THR A 29 -10.88 6.88 -8.92
N SER A 30 -10.61 7.32 -7.68
CA SER A 30 -9.54 8.29 -7.41
C SER A 30 -8.20 7.75 -7.88
N PHE A 31 -7.37 8.59 -8.51
CA PHE A 31 -6.02 8.21 -8.91
C PHE A 31 -5.21 7.63 -7.73
N PHE A 32 -5.34 8.23 -6.54
CA PHE A 32 -4.71 7.79 -5.30
C PHE A 32 -5.32 6.53 -4.69
N SER A 33 -6.46 6.04 -5.21
CA SER A 33 -7.05 4.77 -4.75
C SER A 33 -6.37 3.55 -5.35
N ARG A 34 -5.63 3.74 -6.47
CA ARG A 34 -4.91 2.70 -7.19
C ARG A 34 -3.86 2.03 -6.29
N PRO A 35 -3.82 0.68 -6.21
CA PRO A 35 -2.87 -0.04 -5.36
C PRO A 35 -1.42 0.37 -5.61
N GLU A 36 -1.00 0.46 -6.87
CA GLU A 36 0.35 0.81 -7.28
C GLU A 36 0.76 2.23 -6.83
N ILE A 37 -0.19 3.17 -6.87
CA ILE A 37 0.04 4.54 -6.41
C ILE A 37 0.18 4.57 -4.89
N LYS A 38 -0.67 3.83 -4.17
CA LYS A 38 -0.57 3.73 -2.71
C LYS A 38 0.72 3.06 -2.25
N ASP A 39 1.19 2.05 -2.98
CA ASP A 39 2.44 1.35 -2.67
C ASP A 39 3.63 2.30 -2.86
N LEU A 40 3.68 3.02 -3.98
CA LEU A 40 4.71 4.03 -4.21
C LEU A 40 4.70 5.13 -3.13
N LEU A 41 3.51 5.64 -2.78
CA LEU A 41 3.38 6.63 -1.71
C LEU A 41 3.83 6.09 -0.36
N ALA A 42 3.55 4.82 -0.06
CA ALA A 42 4.03 4.20 1.17
C ALA A 42 5.55 4.04 1.18
N TYR A 43 6.18 3.72 0.04
CA TYR A 43 7.65 3.75 -0.07
C TYR A 43 8.23 5.13 0.24
N LEU A 44 7.68 6.17 -0.39
CA LEU A 44 8.12 7.55 -0.15
C LEU A 44 7.90 7.95 1.31
N ARG A 45 6.76 7.58 1.91
CA ARG A 45 6.47 7.85 3.32
C ARG A 45 7.51 7.23 4.23
N VAL A 46 7.86 5.95 4.06
CA VAL A 46 8.89 5.29 4.88
C VAL A 46 10.26 5.94 4.69
N LEU A 47 10.61 6.34 3.46
CA LEU A 47 11.86 7.06 3.18
C LEU A 47 11.94 8.41 3.91
N THR A 48 10.83 9.15 3.96
CA THR A 48 10.76 10.46 4.63
C THR A 48 10.53 10.38 6.13
N ASN A 49 9.80 9.36 6.58
CA ASN A 49 9.40 9.13 7.94
C ASN A 49 9.51 7.62 8.25
N PRO A 50 10.68 7.18 8.73
CA PRO A 50 10.91 5.80 9.14
C PRO A 50 9.97 5.30 10.24
N ASP A 51 9.32 6.19 10.98
CA ASP A 51 8.41 5.83 12.08
C ASP A 51 6.98 5.53 11.63
N ASP A 52 6.72 5.55 10.32
CA ASP A 52 5.42 5.23 9.74
C ASP A 52 5.21 3.72 9.56
N ASP A 53 4.84 3.04 10.64
CA ASP A 53 4.60 1.60 10.65
C ASP A 53 3.48 1.18 9.67
N SER A 54 2.48 2.05 9.44
CA SER A 54 1.38 1.77 8.51
C SER A 54 1.87 1.69 7.06
N ALA A 55 2.78 2.59 6.69
CA ALA A 55 3.40 2.60 5.38
C ALA A 55 4.36 1.42 5.24
N PHE A 56 5.17 1.14 6.26
CA PHE A 56 6.09 0.00 6.27
C PHE A 56 5.36 -1.34 6.08
N LEU A 57 4.32 -1.61 6.86
CA LEU A 57 3.54 -2.85 6.76
C LEU A 57 2.90 -3.05 5.37
N ARG A 58 2.55 -1.96 4.69
CA ARG A 58 2.02 -2.02 3.32
C ARG A 58 3.07 -2.48 2.31
N ILE A 59 4.30 -1.98 2.42
CA ILE A 59 5.34 -2.18 1.40
C ILE A 59 6.35 -3.27 1.72
N VAL A 60 6.39 -3.75 2.97
CA VAL A 60 7.40 -4.71 3.45
C VAL A 60 7.47 -5.97 2.59
N ASN A 61 6.33 -6.46 2.07
CA ASN A 61 6.26 -7.63 1.20
C ASN A 61 5.82 -7.32 -0.25
N THR A 62 5.97 -6.05 -0.69
CA THR A 62 5.60 -5.60 -2.04
C THR A 62 6.78 -4.87 -2.68
N PRO A 63 7.53 -5.43 -3.65
CA PRO A 63 7.36 -6.74 -4.27
C PRO A 63 7.58 -7.89 -3.28
N LYS A 64 7.13 -9.10 -3.63
CA LYS A 64 7.17 -10.27 -2.75
C LYS A 64 8.59 -10.57 -2.30
N ARG A 65 8.81 -10.57 -0.98
CA ARG A 65 10.09 -10.84 -0.29
C ARG A 65 10.04 -12.06 0.63
N GLU A 66 8.97 -12.86 0.52
CA GLU A 66 8.75 -14.04 1.37
C GLU A 66 8.65 -13.73 2.88
N ILE A 67 8.31 -12.49 3.22
CA ILE A 67 8.09 -12.07 4.60
C ILE A 67 6.67 -12.46 5.00
N GLY A 68 6.56 -13.51 5.82
CA GLY A 68 5.29 -14.03 6.33
C GLY A 68 4.75 -13.26 7.54
N SER A 69 3.49 -13.52 7.90
CA SER A 69 2.84 -12.93 9.08
C SER A 69 3.56 -13.25 10.39
N ALA A 70 4.07 -14.48 10.54
CA ALA A 70 4.84 -14.88 11.73
C ALA A 70 6.13 -14.05 11.90
N THR A 71 6.84 -13.77 10.80
CA THR A 71 8.04 -12.91 10.81
C THR A 71 7.68 -11.48 11.20
N LEU A 72 6.59 -10.94 10.64
CA LEU A 72 6.11 -9.59 10.99
C LEU A 72 5.64 -9.49 12.44
N GLN A 73 5.01 -10.53 12.96
CA GLN A 73 4.59 -10.57 14.36
C GLN A 73 5.80 -10.51 15.30
N LYS A 74 6.81 -11.36 15.06
CA LYS A 74 8.06 -11.35 15.84
C LYS A 74 8.79 -10.01 15.75
N LEU A 75 8.83 -9.39 14.57
CA LEU A 75 9.37 -8.04 14.38
C LEU A 75 8.58 -7.01 15.21
N GLY A 76 7.25 -7.09 15.23
CA GLY A 76 6.40 -6.22 16.03
C GLY A 76 6.64 -6.36 17.53
N GLU A 77 6.73 -7.60 18.02
CA GLU A 77 7.09 -7.88 19.42
C GLU A 77 8.48 -7.31 19.77
N TRP A 78 9.46 -7.49 18.88
CA TRP A 78 10.80 -6.94 19.05
C TRP A 78 10.82 -5.41 19.07
N ALA A 79 10.09 -4.77 18.17
CA ALA A 79 9.96 -3.32 18.08
C ALA A 79 9.30 -2.74 19.35
N MET A 80 8.23 -3.38 19.84
CA MET A 80 7.52 -2.99 21.07
C MET A 80 8.41 -3.06 22.31
N THR A 81 9.17 -4.14 22.49
CA THR A 81 10.08 -4.27 23.65
C THR A 81 11.18 -3.20 23.70
N ARG A 82 11.53 -2.62 22.54
CA ARG A 82 12.57 -1.60 22.40
C ARG A 82 12.03 -0.19 22.19
N ASN A 83 10.71 -0.04 22.16
CA ASN A 83 10.02 1.21 21.84
C ASN A 83 10.58 1.88 20.57
N LYS A 84 10.72 1.10 19.50
CA LYS A 84 11.20 1.54 18.18
C LYS A 84 10.12 1.30 17.13
N SER A 85 10.18 2.04 16.03
CA SER A 85 9.39 1.77 14.82
C SER A 85 9.78 0.43 14.18
N LEU A 86 8.85 -0.18 13.44
CA LEU A 86 9.07 -1.45 12.75
C LEU A 86 10.22 -1.37 11.75
N PHE A 87 10.33 -0.25 11.02
CA PHE A 87 11.42 -0.04 10.08
C PHE A 87 12.76 -0.02 10.80
N THR A 88 12.91 0.77 11.86
CA THR A 88 14.17 0.87 12.62
C THR A 88 14.51 -0.47 13.28
N ALA A 89 13.53 -1.15 13.87
CA ALA A 89 13.68 -2.45 14.48
C ALA A 89 14.12 -3.54 13.48
N SER A 90 13.80 -3.39 12.19
CA SER A 90 14.19 -4.34 11.15
C SER A 90 15.70 -4.38 10.88
N PHE A 91 16.44 -3.32 11.25
CA PHE A 91 17.90 -3.25 11.14
C PHE A 91 18.63 -3.69 12.42
N ASP A 92 17.92 -3.97 13.51
CA ASP A 92 18.56 -4.38 14.76
C ASP A 92 19.19 -5.78 14.63
N MET A 93 20.50 -5.89 14.84
CA MET A 93 21.24 -7.16 14.76
C MET A 93 20.67 -8.28 15.66
N GLY A 94 20.05 -7.93 16.79
CA GLY A 94 19.45 -8.90 17.71
C GLY A 94 18.17 -9.55 17.18
N LEU A 95 17.52 -8.98 16.16
CA LEU A 95 16.29 -9.50 15.59
C LEU A 95 16.51 -10.91 15.02
N SER A 96 17.65 -11.15 14.36
CA SER A 96 18.01 -12.46 13.77
C SER A 96 18.01 -13.60 14.79
N GLN A 97 18.22 -13.32 16.08
CA GLN A 97 18.20 -14.34 17.14
C GLN A 97 16.77 -14.77 17.49
N THR A 98 15.79 -13.88 17.33
CA THR A 98 14.37 -14.13 17.62
C THR A 98 13.62 -14.71 16.41
N LEU A 99 14.11 -14.39 15.20
CA LEU A 99 13.68 -15.00 13.96
C LEU A 99 14.25 -16.41 13.88
N THR A 100 13.66 -17.34 14.61
CA THR A 100 13.93 -18.77 14.46
C THR A 100 13.79 -19.12 12.98
N GLY A 101 14.92 -19.50 12.36
CA GLY A 101 14.93 -20.02 11.01
C GLY A 101 14.03 -21.24 10.91
N ARG A 102 13.47 -21.45 9.72
CA ARG A 102 13.06 -22.82 9.37
C ARG A 102 14.27 -23.74 9.43
#